data_AF-A0A377UPG8-F1
#
_entry.id   AF-A0A377UPG8-F1
#
_cell.length_a   1.000
_cell.length_b   1.000
_cell.length_c   1.000
_cell.angle_alpha   90.00
_cell.angle_beta   90.00
_cell.angle_gamma   90.00
#
_symmetry.space_group_name_H-M   'P 1'
#
loop_
_entity.id
_entity.type
_entity.pdbx_description
1 polymer ?
#
loop_
_entity_poly.entity_id
_entity_poly.type
_entity_poly.pdbx_seq_one_letter_code
_entity_poly.pdbx_strand_id
1 'polypeptide(L)'
;MSNQEILKLLQTCEDNVKDGGVFESNERAVIANHALGLSHTQMKNVFTYSAYLKFKGEEYLGEIRKEKAHILRDVGLDVLEAIDIGNVGGLENLKEFLQIRKAGWDKDLPVKGVLLAGVPGGGKSLTAKAAAGVLGTTLVRLDMGRFYSKYLGETERQFNRALQTIEQIAPVVVLIDEMEKFFGNADGEHEVSKRLLGSFLYWLQERKEKIFIVATANRVQSLPPELMRAGRWDRAFFIDLPSVAERQKIFEIHLAKQKANIAAFDMPTLLRTTEGYTGAEIEQAVIDAMYLANAQDKELNNEALVDAVTRITPTSETRREDINQIRSLRDQGFYPANNFDVQEQNGSGRKLAIED
;
A
#
# COMPACT_ATOMS: atom_id res chain seq x y z
N MET A 1 -9.18 4.17 25.11
CA MET A 1 -9.45 2.86 25.74
C MET A 1 -8.25 1.96 25.55
N SER A 2 -7.87 1.20 26.57
CA SER A 2 -6.82 0.18 26.43
C SER A 2 -7.32 -1.02 25.64
N ASN A 3 -6.41 -1.79 25.03
CA ASN A 3 -6.78 -2.99 24.27
C ASN A 3 -7.59 -4.00 25.13
N GLN A 4 -7.28 -4.09 26.44
CA GLN A 4 -8.02 -4.93 27.38
C GLN A 4 -9.47 -4.47 27.60
N GLU A 5 -9.73 -3.16 27.59
CA GLU A 5 -11.08 -2.62 27.70
C GLU A 5 -11.90 -2.92 26.45
N ILE A 6 -11.28 -2.86 25.27
CA ILE A 6 -11.93 -3.19 23.99
C ILE A 6 -12.30 -4.68 23.96
N LEU A 7 -11.38 -5.55 24.38
CA LEU A 7 -11.65 -6.99 24.48
C LEU A 7 -12.81 -7.31 25.44
N LYS A 8 -12.87 -6.63 26.59
CA LYS A 8 -14.00 -6.76 27.53
C LYS A 8 -15.32 -6.28 26.92
N LEU A 9 -15.31 -5.16 26.21
CA LEU A 9 -16.50 -4.63 25.53
C LEU A 9 -16.97 -5.59 24.44
N LEU A 10 -16.05 -6.13 23.64
CA LEU A 10 -16.33 -7.14 22.62
C LEU A 10 -17.05 -8.34 23.25
N GLN A 11 -16.45 -8.92 24.31
CA GLN A 11 -17.01 -10.08 25.00
C GLN A 11 -18.39 -9.78 25.59
N THR A 12 -18.57 -8.60 26.18
CA THR A 12 -19.88 -8.17 26.69
C THR A 12 -20.93 -8.08 25.57
N CYS A 13 -20.56 -7.62 24.38
CA CYS A 13 -21.47 -7.56 23.24
C CYS A 13 -21.82 -8.96 22.71
N GLU A 14 -20.87 -9.89 22.69
CA GLU A 14 -21.12 -11.31 22.35
C GLU A 14 -22.12 -11.95 23.32
N ASP A 15 -21.88 -11.83 24.62
CA ASP A 15 -22.69 -12.45 25.66
C ASP A 15 -24.17 -11.99 25.61
N ASN A 16 -24.40 -10.76 25.16
CA ASN A 16 -25.74 -10.19 25.02
C ASN A 16 -26.56 -10.77 23.85
N VAL A 17 -25.93 -11.43 22.87
CA VAL A 17 -26.62 -11.94 21.66
C VAL A 17 -27.18 -13.38 21.82
N LYS A 18 -27.07 -13.98 23.02
CA LYS A 18 -27.73 -15.25 23.44
C LYS A 18 -27.41 -16.54 22.65
N ASP A 19 -26.56 -16.51 21.64
CA ASP A 19 -25.97 -17.70 21.01
C ASP A 19 -24.43 -17.57 21.05
N GLY A 20 -23.77 -18.39 21.85
CA GLY A 20 -22.34 -18.24 22.15
C GLY A 20 -21.39 -18.52 20.98
N GLY A 21 -20.22 -17.86 21.03
CA GLY A 21 -19.03 -18.21 20.25
C GLY A 21 -19.02 -17.73 18.80
N VAL A 22 -19.01 -16.41 18.58
CA VAL A 22 -18.86 -15.84 17.23
C VAL A 22 -17.37 -15.78 16.82
N PHE A 23 -16.46 -15.48 17.77
CA PHE A 23 -15.04 -15.28 17.47
C PHE A 23 -14.10 -16.32 18.09
N GLU A 24 -13.08 -16.69 17.31
CA GLU A 24 -11.92 -17.42 17.83
C GLU A 24 -11.00 -16.51 18.66
N SER A 25 -10.24 -17.09 19.59
CA SER A 25 -9.37 -16.32 20.50
C SER A 25 -8.27 -15.51 19.79
N ASN A 26 -7.81 -15.99 18.64
CA ASN A 26 -6.84 -15.34 17.75
C ASN A 26 -7.43 -14.10 17.04
N GLU A 27 -8.71 -14.12 16.68
CA GLU A 27 -9.38 -13.03 15.95
C GLU A 27 -9.64 -11.81 16.85
N ARG A 28 -9.90 -12.03 18.14
CA ARG A 28 -10.20 -10.95 19.09
C ARG A 28 -9.13 -9.87 19.14
N ALA A 29 -7.85 -10.25 19.05
CA ALA A 29 -6.74 -9.30 19.05
C ALA A 29 -6.71 -8.44 17.78
N VAL A 30 -6.97 -9.05 16.61
CA VAL A 30 -7.05 -8.34 15.33
C VAL A 30 -8.23 -7.37 15.32
N ILE A 31 -9.39 -7.83 15.79
CA ILE A 31 -10.60 -7.02 15.91
C ILE A 31 -10.36 -5.81 16.80
N ALA A 32 -9.79 -6.04 17.99
CA ALA A 32 -9.53 -4.96 18.94
C ALA A 32 -8.53 -3.95 18.35
N ASN A 33 -7.50 -4.42 17.65
CA ASN A 33 -6.55 -3.56 16.94
C ASN A 33 -7.22 -2.71 15.85
N HIS A 34 -8.12 -3.29 15.07
CA HIS A 34 -8.87 -2.57 14.05
C HIS A 34 -9.88 -1.57 14.65
N ALA A 35 -10.44 -1.84 15.83
CA ALA A 35 -11.41 -0.98 16.50
C ALA A 35 -10.77 0.19 17.28
N LEU A 36 -9.47 0.14 17.55
CA LEU A 36 -8.74 1.23 18.22
C LEU A 36 -8.98 2.57 17.49
N GLY A 37 -9.18 3.62 18.29
CA GLY A 37 -9.50 4.96 17.81
C GLY A 37 -10.98 5.25 17.57
N LEU A 38 -11.86 4.24 17.61
CA LEU A 38 -13.30 4.47 17.71
C LEU A 38 -13.69 4.90 19.13
N SER A 39 -14.78 5.66 19.27
CA SER A 39 -15.37 5.92 20.60
C SER A 39 -16.04 4.67 21.18
N HIS A 40 -16.24 4.64 22.50
CA HIS A 40 -16.92 3.52 23.17
C HIS A 40 -18.32 3.24 22.56
N THR A 41 -19.08 4.30 22.26
CA THR A 41 -20.40 4.18 21.64
C THR A 41 -20.32 3.56 20.24
N GLN A 42 -19.35 3.99 19.42
CA GLN A 42 -19.16 3.45 18.07
C GLN A 42 -18.74 1.98 18.11
N MET A 43 -17.76 1.63 18.95
CA MET A 43 -17.38 0.24 19.16
C MET A 43 -18.58 -0.60 19.58
N LYS A 44 -19.34 -0.15 20.59
CA LYS A 44 -20.52 -0.89 21.08
C LYS A 44 -21.54 -1.11 19.95
N ASN A 45 -21.81 -0.10 19.14
CA ASN A 45 -22.76 -0.20 18.03
C ASN A 45 -22.29 -1.22 16.99
N VAL A 46 -21.04 -1.09 16.52
CA VAL A 46 -20.45 -2.02 15.54
C VAL A 46 -20.43 -3.44 16.10
N PHE A 47 -19.97 -3.62 17.34
CA PHE A 47 -19.82 -4.95 17.94
C PHE A 47 -21.17 -5.63 18.14
N THR A 48 -22.17 -4.89 18.62
CA THR A 48 -23.53 -5.41 18.82
C THR A 48 -24.17 -5.76 17.47
N TYR A 49 -24.05 -4.89 16.48
CA TYR A 49 -24.62 -5.10 15.15
C TYR A 49 -24.00 -6.30 14.44
N SER A 50 -22.67 -6.38 14.42
CA SER A 50 -21.95 -7.48 13.81
C SER A 50 -22.18 -8.81 14.54
N ALA A 51 -22.28 -8.80 15.87
CA ALA A 51 -22.63 -9.99 16.64
C ALA A 51 -24.07 -10.46 16.34
N TYR A 52 -25.03 -9.53 16.25
CA TYR A 52 -26.40 -9.84 15.88
C TYR A 52 -26.52 -10.48 14.49
N LEU A 53 -25.77 -9.96 13.50
CA LEU A 53 -25.72 -10.51 12.14
C LEU A 53 -24.81 -11.74 11.98
N LYS A 54 -24.12 -12.15 13.05
CA LYS A 54 -23.20 -13.30 13.07
C LYS A 54 -22.07 -13.19 12.04
N PHE A 55 -21.57 -11.98 11.79
CA PHE A 55 -20.44 -11.73 10.89
C PHE A 55 -19.17 -12.42 11.38
N LYS A 56 -18.39 -12.96 10.44
CA LYS A 56 -17.11 -13.64 10.73
C LYS A 56 -15.97 -13.07 9.89
N GLY A 57 -14.74 -13.15 10.42
CA GLY A 57 -13.52 -12.74 9.71
C GLY A 57 -13.63 -11.35 9.06
N GLU A 58 -13.54 -11.32 7.72
CA GLU A 58 -13.56 -10.09 6.93
C GLU A 58 -14.88 -9.32 6.97
N GLU A 59 -16.03 -9.96 7.17
CA GLU A 59 -17.32 -9.26 7.24
C GLU A 59 -17.34 -8.28 8.42
N TYR A 60 -16.82 -8.75 9.56
CA TYR A 60 -16.74 -7.97 10.79
C TYR A 60 -15.73 -6.82 10.66
N LEU A 61 -14.54 -7.12 10.13
CA LEU A 61 -13.53 -6.11 9.86
C LEU A 61 -14.06 -5.06 8.85
N GLY A 62 -14.89 -5.49 7.90
CA GLY A 62 -15.63 -4.64 6.99
C GLY A 62 -16.50 -3.61 7.72
N GLU A 63 -17.26 -4.00 8.74
CA GLU A 63 -18.08 -3.07 9.52
C GLU A 63 -17.25 -2.07 10.34
N ILE A 64 -16.16 -2.51 10.98
CA ILE A 64 -15.24 -1.58 11.64
C ILE A 64 -14.65 -0.59 10.63
N ARG A 65 -14.24 -1.07 9.45
CA ARG A 65 -13.71 -0.22 8.37
C ARG A 65 -14.77 0.78 7.89
N LYS A 66 -16.04 0.37 7.77
CA LYS A 66 -17.15 1.28 7.41
C LYS A 66 -17.32 2.39 8.44
N GLU A 67 -17.35 2.05 9.72
CA GLU A 67 -17.47 3.03 10.80
C GLU A 67 -16.28 4.00 10.81
N LYS A 68 -15.05 3.50 10.67
CA LYS A 68 -13.85 4.34 10.52
C LYS A 68 -13.94 5.23 9.27
N ALA A 69 -14.42 4.69 8.15
CA ALA A 69 -14.57 5.43 6.91
C ALA A 69 -15.54 6.61 7.04
N HIS A 70 -16.60 6.47 7.84
CA HIS A 70 -17.49 7.60 8.12
C HIS A 70 -16.76 8.76 8.81
N ILE A 71 -15.97 8.48 9.84
CA ILE A 71 -15.17 9.50 10.56
C ILE A 71 -14.15 10.18 9.63
N LEU A 72 -13.50 9.38 8.78
CA LEU A 72 -12.37 9.82 7.98
C LEU A 72 -12.78 10.61 6.73
N ARG A 73 -13.91 10.24 6.11
CA ARG A 73 -14.43 10.97 4.94
C ARG A 73 -14.77 12.42 5.25
N ASP A 74 -15.24 12.70 6.46
CA ASP A 74 -15.59 14.06 6.91
C ASP A 74 -14.38 15.03 6.93
N VAL A 75 -13.16 14.49 7.05
CA VAL A 75 -11.92 15.28 7.00
C VAL A 75 -11.16 15.11 5.67
N GLY A 76 -11.82 14.55 4.65
CA GLY A 76 -11.26 14.40 3.30
C GLY A 76 -10.38 13.18 3.09
N LEU A 77 -10.34 12.25 4.05
CA LEU A 77 -9.53 11.02 4.00
C LEU A 77 -10.35 9.85 3.44
N ASP A 78 -9.73 9.04 2.58
CA ASP A 78 -10.37 7.82 2.08
C ASP A 78 -9.86 6.59 2.83
N VAL A 79 -10.76 5.69 3.22
CA VAL A 79 -10.38 4.35 3.69
C VAL A 79 -10.29 3.42 2.50
N LEU A 80 -9.17 2.73 2.39
CA LEU A 80 -8.92 1.74 1.35
C LEU A 80 -8.94 0.33 1.94
N GLU A 81 -9.19 -0.64 1.07
CA GLU A 81 -9.09 -2.05 1.43
C GLU A 81 -7.64 -2.51 1.46
N ALA A 82 -7.28 -3.18 2.55
CA ALA A 82 -6.05 -3.95 2.64
C ALA A 82 -6.15 -5.19 1.76
N ILE A 83 -5.01 -5.72 1.34
CA ILE A 83 -4.93 -6.97 0.59
C ILE A 83 -3.94 -7.91 1.25
N ASP A 84 -4.11 -9.20 0.97
CA ASP A 84 -3.08 -10.20 1.27
C ASP A 84 -1.81 -9.89 0.46
N ILE A 85 -0.66 -9.89 1.14
CA ILE A 85 0.67 -9.73 0.54
C ILE A 85 1.00 -10.84 -0.48
N GLY A 86 0.38 -12.02 -0.35
CA GLY A 86 0.46 -13.10 -1.33
C GLY A 86 -0.10 -12.74 -2.70
N ASN A 87 -1.02 -11.76 -2.76
CA ASN A 87 -1.58 -11.24 -4.01
C ASN A 87 -0.73 -10.13 -4.65
N VAL A 88 0.49 -9.89 -4.15
CA VAL A 88 1.47 -9.00 -4.77
C VAL A 88 2.54 -9.86 -5.45
N GLY A 89 2.68 -9.78 -6.77
CA GLY A 89 3.75 -10.49 -7.49
C GLY A 89 5.09 -9.75 -7.37
N GLY A 90 6.14 -10.45 -6.94
CA GLY A 90 7.48 -9.88 -6.76
C GLY A 90 7.66 -9.01 -5.52
N LEU A 91 8.58 -8.04 -5.60
CA LEU A 91 8.91 -7.07 -4.53
C LEU A 91 9.45 -7.72 -3.24
N GLU A 92 10.20 -8.83 -3.37
CA GLU A 92 10.55 -9.68 -2.22
C GLU A 92 11.34 -8.93 -1.12
N ASN A 93 12.27 -8.04 -1.46
CA ASN A 93 13.02 -7.26 -0.47
C ASN A 93 12.10 -6.34 0.35
N LEU A 94 11.10 -5.77 -0.30
CA LEU A 94 10.10 -4.92 0.35
C LEU A 94 9.15 -5.75 1.22
N LYS A 95 8.75 -6.94 0.75
CA LYS A 95 7.92 -7.86 1.56
C LYS A 95 8.66 -8.34 2.80
N GLU A 96 9.92 -8.74 2.67
CA GLU A 96 10.77 -9.14 3.80
C GLU A 96 10.91 -8.00 4.81
N PHE A 97 11.16 -6.78 4.32
CA PHE A 97 11.19 -5.59 5.16
C PHE A 97 9.88 -5.38 5.94
N LEU A 98 8.73 -5.53 5.29
CA LEU A 98 7.42 -5.39 5.94
C LEU A 98 7.21 -6.47 7.02
N GLN A 99 7.67 -7.70 6.81
CA GLN A 99 7.60 -8.76 7.82
C GLN A 99 8.48 -8.45 9.05
N ILE A 100 9.69 -7.94 8.83
CA ILE A 100 10.54 -7.48 9.94
C ILE A 100 9.87 -6.32 10.69
N ARG A 101 9.26 -5.37 9.97
CA ARG A 101 8.53 -4.25 10.59
C ARG A 101 7.29 -4.71 11.34
N LYS A 102 6.58 -5.77 10.89
CA LYS A 102 5.49 -6.40 11.65
C LYS A 102 5.95 -6.87 13.02
N ALA A 103 7.08 -7.56 13.09
CA ALA A 103 7.62 -8.05 14.36
C ALA A 103 7.95 -6.91 15.34
N GLY A 104 8.41 -5.75 14.83
CA GLY A 104 8.62 -4.55 15.63
C GLY A 104 7.32 -3.84 16.03
N TRP A 105 6.37 -3.75 15.09
CA TRP A 105 5.05 -3.15 15.28
C TRP A 105 4.26 -3.81 16.41
N ASP A 106 4.31 -5.14 16.47
CA ASP A 106 3.66 -5.95 17.51
C ASP A 106 4.30 -5.78 18.90
N LYS A 107 5.55 -5.29 18.94
CA LYS A 107 6.29 -4.99 20.17
C LYS A 107 6.34 -3.50 20.49
N ASP A 108 5.47 -2.70 19.87
CA ASP A 108 5.39 -1.25 20.07
C ASP A 108 6.70 -0.50 19.75
N LEU A 109 7.55 -1.06 18.88
CA LEU A 109 8.77 -0.38 18.45
C LEU A 109 8.42 0.81 17.54
N PRO A 110 9.21 1.91 17.58
CA PRO A 110 9.01 3.03 16.67
C PRO A 110 9.12 2.60 15.20
N VAL A 111 8.11 2.93 14.40
CA VAL A 111 8.13 2.77 12.95
C VAL A 111 7.71 4.08 12.29
N LYS A 112 8.32 4.40 11.17
CA LYS A 112 7.99 5.59 10.39
C LYS A 112 7.30 5.24 9.09
N GLY A 113 7.78 4.23 8.39
CA GLY A 113 7.29 3.87 7.07
C GLY A 113 8.32 3.97 5.96
N VAL A 114 7.85 3.96 4.72
CA VAL A 114 8.67 3.84 3.51
C VAL A 114 8.36 4.92 2.49
N LEU A 115 9.40 5.37 1.79
CA LEU A 115 9.28 6.12 0.54
C LEU A 115 9.48 5.15 -0.63
N LEU A 116 8.51 5.07 -1.53
CA LEU A 116 8.52 4.21 -2.71
C LEU A 116 8.67 5.06 -3.98
N ALA A 117 9.84 4.99 -4.59
CA ALA A 117 10.10 5.55 -5.90
C ALA A 117 9.87 4.50 -6.99
N GLY A 118 9.42 4.87 -8.18
CA GLY A 118 9.33 3.93 -9.30
C GLY A 118 8.41 4.42 -10.40
N VAL A 119 8.42 3.74 -11.55
CA VAL A 119 7.55 4.11 -12.66
C VAL A 119 6.06 3.88 -12.33
N PRO A 120 5.14 4.60 -12.98
CA PRO A 120 3.72 4.26 -12.94
C PRO A 120 3.49 2.78 -13.27
N GLY A 121 2.52 2.14 -12.62
CA GLY A 121 2.22 0.72 -12.86
C GLY A 121 3.15 -0.30 -12.17
N GLY A 122 4.20 0.14 -11.47
CA GLY A 122 5.12 -0.74 -10.72
C GLY A 122 4.58 -1.30 -9.40
N GLY A 123 3.32 -1.02 -9.01
CA GLY A 123 2.74 -1.55 -7.77
C GLY A 123 2.99 -0.73 -6.50
N LYS A 124 3.45 0.53 -6.59
CA LYS A 124 3.66 1.42 -5.42
C LYS A 124 2.44 1.52 -4.50
N SER A 125 1.27 1.86 -5.04
CA SER A 125 0.03 1.98 -4.25
C SER A 125 -0.51 0.60 -3.83
N LEU A 126 -0.22 -0.46 -4.59
CA LEU A 126 -0.56 -1.85 -4.23
C LEU A 126 0.22 -2.30 -2.98
N THR A 127 1.50 -1.91 -2.86
CA THR A 127 2.30 -2.16 -1.66
C THR A 127 1.67 -1.55 -0.41
N ALA A 128 1.06 -0.37 -0.49
CA ALA A 128 0.40 0.23 0.67
C ALA A 128 -0.77 -0.63 1.19
N LYS A 129 -1.56 -1.21 0.25
CA LYS A 129 -2.62 -2.16 0.58
C LYS A 129 -2.07 -3.42 1.23
N ALA A 130 -0.95 -3.94 0.73
CA ALA A 130 -0.29 -5.11 1.31
C ALA A 130 0.33 -4.80 2.69
N ALA A 131 0.92 -3.61 2.88
CA ALA A 131 1.47 -3.19 4.16
C ALA A 131 0.39 -3.11 5.24
N ALA A 132 -0.81 -2.59 4.91
CA ALA A 132 -1.95 -2.60 5.82
C ALA A 132 -2.43 -4.02 6.16
N GLY A 133 -2.42 -4.93 5.18
CA GLY A 133 -2.71 -6.36 5.38
C GLY A 133 -1.71 -7.02 6.32
N VAL A 134 -0.41 -6.83 6.08
CA VAL A 134 0.66 -7.38 6.94
C VAL A 134 0.58 -6.82 8.36
N LEU A 135 0.41 -5.50 8.50
CA LEU A 135 0.35 -4.83 9.81
C LEU A 135 -0.98 -5.06 10.54
N GLY A 136 -1.98 -5.65 9.88
CA GLY A 136 -3.28 -5.95 10.45
C GLY A 136 -4.00 -4.69 10.94
N THR A 137 -3.99 -3.63 10.12
CA THR A 137 -4.66 -2.37 10.46
C THR A 137 -5.34 -1.71 9.26
N THR A 138 -6.07 -0.62 9.51
CA THR A 138 -6.77 0.18 8.50
C THR A 138 -5.77 0.87 7.57
N LEU A 139 -6.10 0.92 6.28
CA LEU A 139 -5.39 1.74 5.30
C LEU A 139 -6.18 3.02 5.04
N VAL A 140 -5.51 4.16 5.19
CA VAL A 140 -6.07 5.48 4.87
C VAL A 140 -5.25 6.13 3.78
N ARG A 141 -5.90 6.70 2.76
CA ARG A 141 -5.26 7.53 1.75
C ARG A 141 -5.44 9.00 2.11
N LEU A 142 -4.31 9.68 2.21
CA LEU A 142 -4.21 11.13 2.35
C LEU A 142 -3.90 11.71 0.97
N ASP A 143 -4.95 12.13 0.27
CA ASP A 143 -4.83 12.85 -0.99
C ASP A 143 -4.65 14.34 -0.70
N MET A 144 -3.40 14.81 -0.78
CA MET A 144 -3.03 16.20 -0.50
C MET A 144 -3.75 17.19 -1.45
N GLY A 145 -4.18 16.75 -2.63
CA GLY A 145 -4.87 17.57 -3.62
C GLY A 145 -6.23 18.05 -3.15
N ARG A 146 -6.86 17.30 -2.24
CA ARG A 146 -8.18 17.64 -1.69
C ARG A 146 -8.16 18.84 -0.73
N PHE A 147 -7.00 19.16 -0.17
CA PHE A 147 -6.87 20.25 0.79
C PHE A 147 -6.59 21.59 0.11
N TYR A 148 -6.25 21.61 -1.18
CA TYR A 148 -6.03 22.85 -1.91
C TYR A 148 -7.35 23.60 -2.11
N SER A 149 -7.55 24.63 -1.28
CA SER A 149 -8.64 25.59 -1.39
C SER A 149 -8.12 26.96 -1.88
N LYS A 150 -9.03 27.81 -2.37
CA LYS A 150 -8.72 29.22 -2.69
C LYS A 150 -8.32 30.05 -1.45
N TYR A 151 -8.54 29.54 -0.23
CA TYR A 151 -8.31 30.24 1.03
C TYR A 151 -7.13 29.63 1.80
N LEU A 152 -5.99 30.33 1.79
CA LEU A 152 -4.69 29.84 2.29
C LEU A 152 -4.73 29.28 3.73
N GLY A 153 -5.46 29.93 4.63
CA GLY A 153 -5.56 29.50 6.04
C GLY A 153 -6.51 28.33 6.29
N GLU A 154 -7.43 28.06 5.36
CA GLU A 154 -8.37 26.94 5.44
C GLU A 154 -7.68 25.63 5.06
N THR A 155 -6.84 25.67 4.01
CA THR A 155 -6.00 24.56 3.55
C THR A 155 -5.14 23.98 4.67
N GLU A 156 -4.38 24.83 5.39
CA GLU A 156 -3.51 24.38 6.48
C GLU A 156 -4.30 23.82 7.68
N ARG A 157 -5.43 24.45 8.04
CA ARG A 157 -6.29 23.97 9.12
C ARG A 157 -6.91 22.61 8.80
N GLN A 158 -7.38 22.41 7.57
CA GLN A 158 -7.98 21.16 7.13
C GLN A 158 -6.93 20.05 7.06
N PHE A 159 -5.73 20.36 6.56
CA PHE A 159 -4.61 19.43 6.54
C PHE A 159 -4.21 19.00 7.96
N ASN A 160 -3.99 19.94 8.87
CA ASN A 160 -3.66 19.63 10.26
C ASN A 160 -4.79 18.85 10.96
N ARG A 161 -6.05 19.17 10.67
CA ARG A 161 -7.20 18.39 11.17
C ARG A 161 -7.14 16.95 10.67
N ALA A 162 -6.84 16.72 9.39
CA ALA A 162 -6.71 15.38 8.84
C ALA A 162 -5.56 14.60 9.53
N LEU A 163 -4.40 15.23 9.78
CA LEU A 163 -3.30 14.61 10.53
C LEU A 163 -3.71 14.24 11.96
N GLN A 164 -4.41 15.13 12.67
CA GLN A 164 -4.94 14.85 14.01
C GLN A 164 -5.96 13.71 13.99
N THR A 165 -6.82 13.63 12.97
CA THR A 165 -7.77 12.52 12.84
C THR A 165 -7.04 11.20 12.57
N ILE A 166 -5.96 11.21 11.77
CA ILE A 166 -5.09 10.04 11.57
C ILE A 166 -4.49 9.56 12.90
N GLU A 167 -4.01 10.47 13.75
CA GLU A 167 -3.51 10.13 15.09
C GLU A 167 -4.60 9.51 15.97
N GLN A 168 -5.81 10.07 15.94
CA GLN A 168 -6.94 9.56 16.72
C GLN A 168 -7.33 8.13 16.36
N ILE A 169 -7.24 7.76 15.08
CA ILE A 169 -7.62 6.42 14.59
C ILE A 169 -6.48 5.39 14.66
N ALA A 170 -5.29 5.80 15.09
CA ALA A 170 -4.13 4.93 15.18
C ALA A 170 -4.43 3.71 16.08
N PRO A 171 -3.87 2.52 15.77
CA PRO A 171 -2.85 2.23 14.76
C PRO A 171 -3.39 2.28 13.33
N VAL A 172 -2.60 2.77 12.36
CA VAL A 172 -3.05 2.92 10.95
C VAL A 172 -1.88 2.92 9.96
N VAL A 173 -2.14 2.46 8.73
CA VAL A 173 -1.26 2.68 7.58
C VAL A 173 -1.77 3.87 6.77
N VAL A 174 -0.90 4.82 6.46
CA VAL A 174 -1.25 6.02 5.68
C VAL A 174 -0.56 5.98 4.33
N LEU A 175 -1.33 5.93 3.24
CA LEU A 175 -0.84 6.12 1.87
C LEU A 175 -0.85 7.61 1.53
N ILE A 176 0.32 8.13 1.14
CA ILE A 176 0.46 9.45 0.53
C ILE A 176 0.96 9.21 -0.89
N ASP A 177 0.04 9.27 -1.85
CA ASP A 177 0.35 8.97 -3.25
C ASP A 177 0.89 10.22 -3.97
N GLU A 178 1.88 10.03 -4.84
CA GLU A 178 2.46 11.04 -5.72
C GLU A 178 2.89 12.33 -4.98
N MET A 179 3.68 12.17 -3.91
CA MET A 179 4.14 13.28 -3.07
C MET A 179 4.82 14.40 -3.86
N GLU A 180 5.47 14.08 -4.97
CA GLU A 180 6.12 15.06 -5.86
C GLU A 180 5.14 16.06 -6.46
N LYS A 181 3.87 15.68 -6.69
CA LYS A 181 2.86 16.60 -7.22
C LYS A 181 2.52 17.73 -6.25
N PHE A 182 2.73 17.48 -4.96
CA PHE A 182 2.36 18.41 -3.90
C PHE A 182 3.54 19.21 -3.39
N PHE A 183 4.70 18.57 -3.31
CA PHE A 183 5.89 19.16 -2.73
C PHE A 183 6.93 19.59 -3.75
N GLY A 184 6.81 19.18 -5.02
CA GLY A 184 7.91 19.30 -5.98
C GLY A 184 8.01 20.58 -6.81
N ASN A 185 7.05 21.49 -6.68
CA ASN A 185 7.10 22.81 -7.31
C ASN A 185 7.44 23.93 -6.30
N ALA A 186 8.35 23.66 -5.36
CA ALA A 186 8.75 24.60 -4.31
C ALA A 186 9.50 25.86 -4.81
N ASP A 187 9.83 25.93 -6.10
CA ASP A 187 10.64 27.00 -6.70
C ASP A 187 9.83 28.15 -7.33
N GLY A 188 8.49 28.06 -7.42
CA GLY A 188 7.72 29.14 -8.07
C GLY A 188 6.30 29.38 -7.54
N GLU A 189 5.59 28.35 -7.05
CA GLU A 189 4.18 28.50 -6.66
C GLU A 189 3.93 28.07 -5.20
N HIS A 190 3.40 29.05 -4.46
CA HIS A 190 2.73 28.99 -3.17
C HIS A 190 3.57 28.70 -1.92
N GLU A 191 3.79 29.76 -1.14
CA GLU A 191 4.13 29.76 0.29
C GLU A 191 3.35 28.71 1.10
N VAL A 192 2.12 28.39 0.68
CA VAL A 192 1.28 27.33 1.23
C VAL A 192 1.97 25.97 1.20
N SER A 193 2.53 25.56 0.07
CA SER A 193 3.17 24.25 -0.10
C SER A 193 4.38 24.11 0.83
N LYS A 194 5.15 25.19 1.03
CA LYS A 194 6.26 25.23 1.98
C LYS A 194 5.80 25.11 3.43
N ARG A 195 4.71 25.79 3.81
CA ARG A 195 4.13 25.67 5.16
C ARG A 195 3.56 24.27 5.40
N LEU A 196 2.80 23.72 4.46
CA LEU A 196 2.26 22.35 4.53
C LEU A 196 3.39 21.32 4.64
N LEU A 197 4.47 21.48 3.86
CA LEU A 197 5.67 20.65 3.98
C LEU A 197 6.28 20.76 5.38
N GLY A 198 6.39 21.96 5.93
CA GLY A 198 6.85 22.19 7.30
C GLY A 198 5.99 21.46 8.34
N SER A 199 4.67 21.61 8.27
CA SER A 199 3.71 20.93 9.15
C SER A 199 3.81 19.41 9.01
N PHE A 200 3.90 18.91 7.78
CA PHE A 200 4.05 17.49 7.51
C PHE A 200 5.38 16.93 8.03
N LEU A 201 6.50 17.62 7.83
CA LEU A 201 7.81 17.22 8.33
C LEU A 201 7.87 17.23 9.86
N TYR A 202 7.26 18.23 10.49
CA TYR A 202 7.13 18.28 11.94
C TYR A 202 6.32 17.09 12.45
N TRP A 203 5.13 16.85 11.89
CA TRP A 203 4.29 15.70 12.22
C TRP A 203 4.99 14.36 11.97
N LEU A 204 5.72 14.25 10.86
CA LEU A 204 6.50 13.07 10.50
C LEU A 204 7.56 12.72 11.56
N GLN A 205 8.04 13.71 12.31
CA GLN A 205 9.07 13.57 13.32
C GLN A 205 8.53 13.37 14.73
N GLU A 206 7.53 14.17 15.12
CA GLU A 206 7.09 14.33 16.51
C GLU A 206 5.92 13.43 16.90
N ARG A 207 5.21 12.82 15.92
CA ARG A 207 4.10 11.90 16.21
C ARG A 207 4.56 10.74 17.10
N LYS A 208 3.69 10.32 18.02
CA LYS A 208 3.97 9.23 18.98
C LYS A 208 3.14 7.98 18.71
N GLU A 209 2.09 8.14 17.93
CA GLU A 209 1.10 7.15 17.59
C GLU A 209 1.67 6.15 16.57
N LYS A 210 1.15 4.92 16.61
CA LYS A 210 1.53 3.85 15.69
C LYS A 210 1.00 4.13 14.28
N ILE A 211 1.79 4.86 13.50
CA ILE A 211 1.44 5.24 12.13
C ILE A 211 2.57 4.85 11.19
N PHE A 212 2.27 3.91 10.29
CA PHE A 212 3.19 3.48 9.24
C PHE A 212 2.83 4.19 7.92
N ILE A 213 3.73 5.02 7.41
CA ILE A 213 3.47 5.82 6.20
C ILE A 213 4.02 5.10 4.98
N VAL A 214 3.22 4.97 3.93
CA VAL A 214 3.68 4.58 2.60
C VAL A 214 3.56 5.80 1.71
N ALA A 215 4.68 6.46 1.47
CA ALA A 215 4.80 7.58 0.56
C ALA A 215 5.20 7.06 -0.82
N THR A 216 4.57 7.53 -1.89
CA THR A 216 4.98 7.17 -3.25
C THR A 216 5.49 8.40 -4.00
N ALA A 217 6.42 8.16 -4.93
CA ALA A 217 6.82 9.14 -5.92
C ALA A 217 7.18 8.51 -7.26
N ASN A 218 6.79 9.16 -8.35
CA ASN A 218 7.26 8.79 -9.70
C ASN A 218 8.53 9.57 -10.09
N ARG A 219 8.69 10.80 -9.56
CA ARG A 219 9.84 11.68 -9.84
C ARG A 219 10.50 12.12 -8.55
N VAL A 220 11.50 11.37 -8.10
CA VAL A 220 12.21 11.65 -6.84
C VAL A 220 13.00 12.94 -6.90
N GLN A 221 13.54 13.30 -8.06
CA GLN A 221 14.25 14.57 -8.28
C GLN A 221 13.39 15.80 -8.03
N SER A 222 12.07 15.66 -8.11
CA SER A 222 11.13 16.73 -7.79
C SER A 222 10.83 16.79 -6.30
N LEU A 223 11.15 15.78 -5.49
CA LEU A 223 10.87 15.86 -4.06
C LEU A 223 11.81 16.84 -3.35
N PRO A 224 11.31 17.59 -2.33
CA PRO A 224 12.18 18.38 -1.47
C PRO A 224 13.25 17.50 -0.80
N PRO A 225 14.52 17.96 -0.75
CA PRO A 225 15.62 17.21 -0.15
C PRO A 225 15.42 16.95 1.36
N GLU A 226 14.58 17.74 2.03
CA GLU A 226 14.22 17.56 3.44
C GLU A 226 13.55 16.20 3.71
N LEU A 227 12.81 15.66 2.74
CA LEU A 227 12.19 14.34 2.83
C LEU A 227 13.21 13.21 2.72
N MET A 228 14.37 13.46 2.12
CA MET A 228 15.43 12.47 1.89
C MET A 228 16.40 12.32 3.07
N ARG A 229 16.25 13.15 4.11
CA ARG A 229 17.14 13.10 5.28
C ARG A 229 16.97 11.81 6.08
N ALA A 230 18.10 11.28 6.58
CA ALA A 230 18.10 10.10 7.44
C ALA A 230 17.16 10.29 8.64
N GLY A 231 16.40 9.24 8.96
CA GLY A 231 15.42 9.25 10.04
C GLY A 231 14.04 9.81 9.66
N ARG A 232 13.78 10.21 8.40
CA ARG A 232 12.42 10.55 7.94
C ARG A 232 11.61 9.31 7.57
N TRP A 233 12.28 8.33 6.97
CA TRP A 233 11.74 7.03 6.59
C TRP A 233 12.56 5.94 7.25
N ASP A 234 11.93 4.80 7.51
CA ASP A 234 12.64 3.60 7.93
C ASP A 234 13.46 3.02 6.75
N ARG A 235 12.95 3.20 5.54
CA ARG A 235 13.63 2.85 4.29
C ARG A 235 13.08 3.66 3.11
N ALA A 236 13.95 4.01 2.17
CA ALA A 236 13.56 4.46 0.84
C ALA A 236 13.83 3.33 -0.15
N PHE A 237 12.81 2.93 -0.92
CA PHE A 237 12.89 1.88 -1.92
C PHE A 237 12.65 2.44 -3.32
N PHE A 238 13.37 1.92 -4.30
CA PHE A 238 13.01 2.09 -5.70
C PHE A 238 12.41 0.78 -6.22
N ILE A 239 11.35 0.90 -7.01
CA ILE A 239 10.67 -0.20 -7.68
C ILE A 239 11.02 -0.12 -9.16
N ASP A 240 11.67 -1.18 -9.64
CA ASP A 240 12.02 -1.37 -11.04
C ASP A 240 10.98 -2.26 -11.73
N LEU A 241 11.18 -2.49 -13.02
CA LEU A 241 10.43 -3.45 -13.79
C LEU A 241 10.58 -4.85 -13.20
N PRO A 242 9.49 -5.64 -13.14
CA PRO A 242 9.53 -6.99 -12.60
C PRO A 242 10.46 -7.91 -13.39
N SER A 243 11.22 -8.73 -12.66
CA SER A 243 12.05 -9.80 -13.25
C SER A 243 11.19 -10.88 -13.92
N VAL A 244 11.80 -11.81 -14.65
CA VAL A 244 11.07 -12.94 -15.28
C VAL A 244 10.26 -13.73 -14.23
N ALA A 245 10.87 -14.04 -13.09
CA ALA A 245 10.21 -14.76 -12.01
C ALA A 245 9.08 -13.95 -11.36
N GLU A 246 9.25 -12.62 -11.25
CA GLU A 246 8.21 -11.74 -10.74
C GLU A 246 7.04 -11.62 -11.72
N ARG A 247 7.30 -11.47 -13.02
CA ARG A 247 6.27 -11.45 -14.07
C ARG A 247 5.46 -12.74 -14.10
N GLN A 248 6.10 -13.89 -13.92
CA GLN A 248 5.39 -15.17 -13.84
C GLN A 248 4.38 -15.17 -12.69
N LYS A 249 4.82 -14.79 -11.48
CA LYS A 249 3.92 -14.68 -10.32
C LYS A 249 2.78 -13.70 -10.57
N ILE A 250 3.05 -12.55 -11.23
CA ILE A 250 2.02 -11.57 -11.57
C ILE A 250 0.98 -12.20 -12.51
N PHE A 251 1.39 -12.87 -13.59
CA PHE A 251 0.47 -13.60 -14.47
C PHE A 251 -0.36 -14.63 -13.72
N GLU A 252 0.26 -15.47 -12.90
CA GLU A 252 -0.42 -16.49 -12.09
C GLU A 252 -1.51 -15.87 -11.20
N ILE A 253 -1.21 -14.75 -10.52
CA ILE A 253 -2.17 -14.02 -9.69
C ILE A 253 -3.36 -13.52 -10.52
N HIS A 254 -3.11 -12.87 -11.66
CA HIS A 254 -4.19 -12.29 -12.46
C HIS A 254 -5.02 -13.36 -13.18
N LEU A 255 -4.42 -14.46 -13.63
CA LEU A 255 -5.14 -15.60 -14.20
C LEU A 255 -5.99 -16.33 -13.14
N ALA A 256 -5.46 -16.52 -11.94
CA ALA A 256 -6.19 -17.13 -10.83
C ALA A 256 -7.42 -16.31 -10.41
N LYS A 257 -7.32 -14.96 -10.42
CA LYS A 257 -8.46 -14.07 -10.17
C LYS A 257 -9.62 -14.30 -11.17
N GLN A 258 -9.30 -14.71 -12.40
CA GLN A 258 -10.28 -15.05 -13.43
C GLN A 258 -10.68 -16.53 -13.43
N LYS A 259 -10.24 -17.30 -12.44
CA LYS A 259 -10.47 -18.76 -12.33
C LYS A 259 -10.00 -19.54 -13.56
N ALA A 260 -9.02 -19.01 -14.30
CA ALA A 260 -8.47 -19.65 -15.47
C ALA A 260 -7.53 -20.81 -15.08
N ASN A 261 -7.47 -21.86 -15.89
CA ASN A 261 -6.50 -22.93 -15.72
C ASN A 261 -5.12 -22.46 -16.18
N ILE A 262 -4.25 -22.10 -15.23
CA ILE A 262 -2.89 -21.57 -15.50
C ILE A 262 -2.08 -22.51 -16.39
N ALA A 263 -2.24 -23.83 -16.26
CA ALA A 263 -1.50 -24.81 -17.06
C ALA A 263 -1.89 -24.81 -18.56
N ALA A 264 -2.99 -24.14 -18.93
CA ALA A 264 -3.40 -23.99 -20.33
C ALA A 264 -2.70 -22.82 -21.06
N PHE A 265 -1.88 -22.04 -20.35
CA PHE A 265 -1.18 -20.88 -20.92
C PHE A 265 0.30 -21.20 -21.12
N ASP A 266 0.83 -20.81 -22.29
CA ASP A 266 2.25 -20.91 -22.63
C ASP A 266 3.02 -19.79 -21.92
N MET A 267 3.27 -20.00 -20.62
CA MET A 267 3.98 -19.06 -19.77
C MET A 267 5.38 -18.69 -20.32
N PRO A 268 6.21 -19.63 -20.83
CA PRO A 268 7.48 -19.27 -21.47
C PRO A 268 7.35 -18.26 -22.62
N THR A 269 6.33 -18.39 -23.46
CA THR A 269 6.10 -17.41 -24.55
C THR A 269 5.63 -16.06 -24.00
N LEU A 270 4.69 -16.05 -23.05
CA LEU A 270 4.23 -14.81 -22.42
C LEU A 270 5.39 -14.03 -21.79
N LEU A 271 6.23 -14.70 -21.00
CA LEU A 271 7.36 -14.08 -20.30
C LEU A 271 8.42 -13.48 -21.23
N ARG A 272 8.62 -14.10 -22.41
CA ARG A 272 9.51 -13.60 -23.47
C ARG A 272 8.93 -12.38 -24.16
N THR A 273 7.62 -12.40 -24.46
CA THR A 273 6.96 -11.29 -25.16
C THR A 273 6.71 -10.08 -24.25
N THR A 274 6.60 -10.28 -22.94
CA THR A 274 6.32 -9.21 -21.97
C THR A 274 7.60 -8.68 -21.30
N GLU A 275 8.76 -8.78 -21.96
CA GLU A 275 9.99 -8.19 -21.44
C GLU A 275 9.82 -6.66 -21.31
N GLY A 276 10.16 -6.14 -20.14
CA GLY A 276 10.02 -4.71 -19.84
C GLY A 276 8.61 -4.25 -19.45
N TYR A 277 7.66 -5.17 -19.29
CA TYR A 277 6.31 -4.85 -18.81
C TYR A 277 6.34 -4.55 -17.31
N THR A 278 5.51 -3.60 -16.91
CA THR A 278 5.11 -3.36 -15.52
C THR A 278 4.02 -4.36 -15.08
N GLY A 279 3.77 -4.45 -13.77
CA GLY A 279 2.68 -5.29 -13.26
C GLY A 279 1.31 -4.85 -13.77
N ALA A 280 1.08 -3.53 -13.88
CA ALA A 280 -0.17 -2.99 -14.43
C ALA A 280 -0.39 -3.34 -15.91
N GLU A 281 0.68 -3.39 -16.72
CA GLU A 281 0.58 -3.79 -18.13
C GLU A 281 0.26 -5.27 -18.28
N ILE A 282 0.79 -6.12 -17.39
CA ILE A 282 0.42 -7.55 -17.33
C ILE A 282 -1.05 -7.71 -16.92
N GLU A 283 -1.51 -6.98 -15.90
CA GLU A 283 -2.92 -6.97 -15.50
C GLU A 283 -3.82 -6.54 -16.68
N GLN A 284 -3.44 -5.46 -17.36
CA GLN A 284 -4.19 -4.95 -18.51
C GLN A 284 -4.21 -5.97 -19.66
N ALA A 285 -3.11 -6.65 -19.95
CA ALA A 285 -3.07 -7.69 -20.97
C ALA A 285 -4.06 -8.83 -20.66
N VAL A 286 -4.16 -9.26 -19.38
CA VAL A 286 -5.14 -10.28 -18.98
C VAL A 286 -6.57 -9.76 -19.15
N ILE A 287 -6.85 -8.51 -18.80
CA ILE A 287 -8.17 -7.88 -18.98
C ILE A 287 -8.52 -7.80 -20.47
N ASP A 288 -7.61 -7.33 -21.32
CA ASP A 288 -7.81 -7.22 -22.76
C ASP A 288 -8.04 -8.61 -23.40
N ALA A 289 -7.32 -9.63 -22.94
CA ALA A 289 -7.52 -11.01 -23.36
C ALA A 289 -8.91 -11.52 -23.01
N MET A 290 -9.48 -11.13 -21.85
CA MET A 290 -10.86 -11.47 -21.51
C MET A 290 -11.84 -10.84 -22.50
N TYR A 291 -11.64 -9.58 -22.88
CA TYR A 291 -12.50 -8.93 -23.87
C TYR A 291 -12.40 -9.61 -25.24
N LEU A 292 -11.18 -9.94 -25.69
CA LEU A 292 -10.96 -10.62 -26.96
C LEU A 292 -11.60 -12.01 -27.00
N ALA A 293 -11.48 -12.79 -25.92
CA ALA A 293 -12.08 -14.11 -25.81
C ALA A 293 -13.62 -14.03 -25.80
N ASN A 294 -14.19 -13.13 -24.98
CA ASN A 294 -15.64 -12.96 -24.88
C ASN A 294 -16.26 -12.43 -26.19
N ALA A 295 -15.55 -11.59 -26.95
CA ALA A 295 -16.00 -11.14 -28.27
C ALA A 295 -16.14 -12.28 -29.30
N GLN A 296 -15.58 -13.45 -29.01
CA GLN A 296 -15.68 -14.67 -29.80
C GLN A 296 -16.49 -15.77 -29.11
N ASP A 297 -17.23 -15.45 -28.05
CA ASP A 297 -17.97 -16.41 -27.21
C ASP A 297 -17.08 -17.54 -26.65
N LYS A 298 -15.80 -17.23 -26.34
CA LYS A 298 -14.83 -18.16 -25.75
C LYS A 298 -14.46 -17.73 -24.33
N GLU A 299 -14.07 -18.70 -23.52
CA GLU A 299 -13.39 -18.44 -22.24
C GLU A 299 -11.97 -17.90 -22.47
N LEU A 300 -11.42 -17.22 -21.45
CA LEU A 300 -10.04 -16.72 -21.44
C LEU A 300 -9.07 -17.87 -21.77
N ASN A 301 -8.30 -17.69 -22.84
CA ASN A 301 -7.42 -18.71 -23.39
C ASN A 301 -6.08 -18.12 -23.84
N ASN A 302 -5.12 -19.00 -24.14
CA ASN A 302 -3.76 -18.61 -24.50
C ASN A 302 -3.69 -17.74 -25.75
N GLU A 303 -4.49 -18.03 -26.78
CA GLU A 303 -4.50 -17.28 -28.04
C GLU A 303 -4.88 -15.81 -27.80
N ALA A 304 -5.97 -15.58 -27.08
CA ALA A 304 -6.43 -14.24 -26.72
C ALA A 304 -5.41 -13.48 -25.86
N LEU A 305 -4.70 -14.17 -24.95
CA LEU A 305 -3.70 -13.55 -24.09
C LEU A 305 -2.43 -13.17 -24.85
N VAL A 306 -1.96 -14.03 -25.75
CA VAL A 306 -0.82 -13.71 -26.61
C VAL A 306 -1.16 -12.51 -27.51
N ASP A 307 -2.34 -12.48 -28.12
CA ASP A 307 -2.80 -11.34 -28.93
C ASP A 307 -2.86 -10.04 -28.09
N ALA A 308 -3.48 -10.08 -26.92
CA ALA A 308 -3.58 -8.93 -26.01
C ALA A 308 -2.21 -8.37 -25.62
N VAL A 309 -1.26 -9.22 -25.24
CA VAL A 309 0.11 -8.80 -24.92
C VAL A 309 0.74 -8.08 -26.11
N THR A 310 0.64 -8.59 -27.33
CA THR A 310 1.32 -7.95 -28.49
C THR A 310 0.78 -6.56 -28.84
N ARG A 311 -0.38 -6.17 -28.32
CA ARG A 311 -1.03 -4.87 -28.59
C ARG A 311 -0.58 -3.76 -27.64
N ILE A 312 0.11 -4.09 -26.55
CA ILE A 312 0.55 -3.12 -25.55
C ILE A 312 1.98 -2.67 -25.86
N THR A 313 2.18 -1.35 -25.99
CA THR A 313 3.53 -0.76 -26.02
C THR A 313 4.01 -0.56 -24.58
N PRO A 314 5.11 -1.21 -24.16
CA PRO A 314 5.50 -1.21 -22.75
C PRO A 314 6.07 0.13 -22.28
N THR A 315 5.93 0.38 -20.99
CA THR A 315 6.47 1.55 -20.28
C THR A 315 7.99 1.61 -20.38
N SER A 316 8.67 0.45 -20.50
CA SER A 316 10.10 0.36 -20.78
C SER A 316 10.55 1.06 -22.06
N GLU A 317 9.66 1.15 -23.05
CA GLU A 317 9.93 1.82 -24.31
C GLU A 317 9.49 3.28 -24.27
N THR A 318 8.27 3.55 -23.80
CA THR A 318 7.70 4.90 -23.79
C THR A 318 8.33 5.82 -22.74
N ARG A 319 8.91 5.28 -21.67
CA ARG A 319 9.48 6.02 -20.53
C ARG A 319 10.88 5.53 -20.14
N ARG A 320 11.70 5.18 -21.13
CA ARG A 320 13.06 4.66 -20.91
C ARG A 320 13.93 5.57 -20.04
N GLU A 321 13.84 6.89 -20.24
CA GLU A 321 14.60 7.87 -19.45
C GLU A 321 14.19 7.88 -17.98
N ASP A 322 12.88 7.84 -17.69
CA ASP A 322 12.37 7.77 -16.31
C ASP A 322 12.89 6.52 -15.59
N ILE A 323 12.92 5.37 -16.27
CA ILE A 323 13.41 4.10 -15.70
C ILE A 323 14.90 4.18 -15.38
N ASN A 324 15.71 4.72 -16.30
CA ASN A 324 17.13 4.91 -16.06
C ASN A 324 17.39 5.85 -14.88
N GLN A 325 16.58 6.90 -14.72
CA GLN A 325 16.64 7.80 -13.57
C GLN A 325 16.27 7.08 -12.26
N ILE A 326 15.25 6.22 -12.28
CA ILE A 326 14.88 5.44 -11.09
C ILE A 326 15.99 4.47 -10.69
N ARG A 327 16.65 3.82 -11.66
CA ARG A 327 17.77 2.90 -11.40
C ARG A 327 18.98 3.61 -10.78
N SER A 328 19.23 4.87 -11.14
CA SER A 328 20.32 5.66 -10.54
C SER A 328 20.06 6.06 -9.08
N LEU A 329 18.82 5.91 -8.57
CA LEU A 329 18.51 6.15 -7.16
C LEU A 329 19.24 5.18 -6.22
N ARG A 330 19.70 4.03 -6.73
CA ARG A 330 20.56 3.11 -5.99
C ARG A 330 21.80 3.81 -5.44
N ASP A 331 22.41 4.69 -6.25
CA ASP A 331 23.61 5.46 -5.86
C ASP A 331 23.28 6.57 -4.85
N GLN A 332 21.99 6.89 -4.69
CA GLN A 332 21.47 7.90 -3.75
C GLN A 332 20.94 7.27 -2.45
N GLY A 333 21.19 5.97 -2.23
CA GLY A 333 20.83 5.26 -1.01
C GLY A 333 19.43 4.64 -1.00
N PHE A 334 18.74 4.61 -2.14
CA PHE A 334 17.50 3.82 -2.27
C PHE A 334 17.82 2.33 -2.40
N TYR A 335 17.00 1.52 -1.75
CA TYR A 335 17.11 0.07 -1.79
C TYR A 335 16.22 -0.50 -2.90
N PRO A 336 16.67 -1.54 -3.62
CA PRO A 336 15.81 -2.21 -4.60
C PRO A 336 14.66 -2.91 -3.89
N ALA A 337 13.42 -2.64 -4.31
CA ALA A 337 12.24 -3.36 -3.82
C ALA A 337 12.13 -4.77 -4.41
N ASN A 338 12.47 -4.89 -5.69
CA ASN A 338 12.51 -6.15 -6.44
C ASN A 338 13.73 -6.99 -6.04
N ASN A 339 13.64 -8.31 -6.25
CA ASN A 339 14.81 -9.17 -6.15
C ASN A 339 15.57 -9.13 -7.49
N PHE A 340 16.78 -8.57 -7.50
CA PHE A 340 17.63 -8.59 -8.68
C PHE A 340 18.47 -9.85 -8.66
N ASP A 341 18.44 -10.63 -9.74
CA ASP A 341 19.34 -11.75 -9.91
C ASP A 341 20.79 -11.24 -9.83
N VAL A 342 21.57 -11.89 -8.96
CA VAL A 342 22.96 -11.52 -8.62
C VAL A 342 23.88 -11.50 -9.86
N GLN A 343 23.45 -12.02 -11.01
CA GLN A 343 24.25 -12.08 -12.23
C GLN A 343 24.48 -10.71 -12.91
N GLU A 344 23.66 -9.69 -12.63
CA GLU A 344 23.95 -8.30 -13.07
C GLU A 344 24.85 -7.52 -12.09
N GLN A 345 25.30 -8.14 -10.99
CA GLN A 345 26.04 -7.48 -9.90
C GLN A 345 27.57 -7.37 -10.10
N ASN A 346 28.08 -7.35 -11.33
CA ASN A 346 29.47 -6.96 -11.60
C ASN A 346 29.65 -5.42 -11.64
N GLY A 347 28.94 -4.71 -10.77
CA GLY A 347 29.03 -3.27 -10.56
C GLY A 347 29.05 -2.95 -9.06
N SER A 348 30.27 -2.81 -8.54
CA SER A 348 30.69 -2.25 -7.24
C SER A 348 29.57 -1.86 -6.26
N GLY A 349 29.20 -2.78 -5.36
CA GLY A 349 28.41 -2.48 -4.17
C GLY A 349 28.91 -3.34 -3.01
N ARG A 350 29.36 -2.69 -1.92
CA ARG A 350 29.95 -3.34 -0.74
C ARG A 350 29.03 -4.44 -0.19
N LYS A 351 29.53 -5.68 -0.18
CA LYS A 351 28.97 -6.77 0.65
C LYS A 351 29.18 -6.40 2.12
N LEU A 352 28.10 -6.32 2.88
CA LEU A 352 28.18 -6.39 4.34
C LEU A 352 28.45 -7.86 4.68
N ALA A 353 29.70 -8.16 5.04
CA ALA A 353 30.04 -9.40 5.70
C ALA A 353 29.53 -9.31 7.15
N ILE A 354 28.70 -10.26 7.53
CA ILE A 354 28.47 -10.58 8.94
C ILE A 354 29.37 -11.80 9.18
N GLU A 355 30.47 -11.60 9.91
CA GLU A 355 31.24 -12.71 10.48
C GLU A 355 30.53 -13.21 11.74
N ASP A 356 30.64 -14.53 11.95
CA ASP A 356 29.88 -15.39 12.87
C ASP A 356 29.90 -15.00 14.36
#